data_AF-A0AAV0LNJ7-F1
#
_entry.id   AF-A0AAV0LNJ7-F1
#
_cell.length_a   1.000
_cell.length_b   1.000
_cell.length_c   1.000
_cell.angle_alpha   90.00
_cell.angle_beta   90.00
_cell.angle_gamma   90.00
#
_symmetry.space_group_name_H-M   'P 1'
#
loop_
_entity.id
_entity.type
_entity.pdbx_description
1 polymer ?
#
loop_
_entity_poly.entity_id
_entity_poly.type
_entity_poly.pdbx_seq_one_letter_code
_entity_poly.pdbx_strand_id
1 'polypeptide(L)'
;MSALALRRSRICSKSLLAASFLCPLQPEPQNALLHSSKLHSSQSVRKNHQVLCFSSNSVLNRELQFRRRVFPSLSTHAAAAAELSTSDGLTVDRIVASNWAILDESESDWKSHAAAIAQSIQVIKKRLQWNKLMVRLDLLSAQLNKPNLWDDHVLAGKLSREHGSMMGKMKEVKALEQDLIEHIDMIKLAREEAEDSDLELESLKAMLEMRRNSKEKELEALLSAEHDSCSCYIEVQAGAGGTESKDWAKMVMQMYKLWAQRRGFRVTLVDEMSGEMAGIKRAPIRLDG
;
A
#
# COMPACT_ATOMS: atom_id res chain seq x y z
N MET A 1 15.76 -11.96 -30.29
CA MET A 1 14.34 -12.12 -29.93
C MET A 1 13.89 -13.52 -30.29
N SER A 2 13.85 -14.44 -29.33
CA SER A 2 13.28 -15.79 -29.52
C SER A 2 12.67 -16.30 -28.22
N ALA A 3 11.49 -16.88 -28.34
CA ALA A 3 10.48 -17.00 -27.29
C ALA A 3 10.71 -18.16 -26.30
N LEU A 4 10.45 -17.88 -25.03
CA LEU A 4 10.30 -18.82 -23.93
C LEU A 4 8.97 -19.60 -24.11
N ALA A 5 9.02 -20.89 -24.39
CA ALA A 5 7.81 -21.72 -24.52
C ALA A 5 7.47 -22.42 -23.20
N LEU A 6 6.67 -21.77 -22.35
CA LEU A 6 6.00 -22.48 -21.24
C LEU A 6 4.88 -23.36 -21.80
N ARG A 7 5.08 -24.68 -21.83
CA ARG A 7 4.01 -25.64 -22.09
C ARG A 7 3.10 -25.74 -20.86
N ARG A 8 1.90 -25.16 -20.97
CA ARG A 8 0.78 -25.35 -20.03
C ARG A 8 0.30 -26.81 -20.07
N SER A 9 0.48 -27.57 -19.00
CA SER A 9 -0.42 -28.70 -18.75
C SER A 9 -1.77 -28.11 -18.32
N ARG A 10 -2.85 -28.59 -18.96
CA ARG A 10 -4.21 -28.07 -18.79
C ARG A 10 -4.81 -28.58 -17.48
N ILE A 11 -4.56 -27.90 -16.37
CA ILE A 11 -5.48 -27.88 -15.23
C ILE A 11 -5.53 -26.46 -14.66
N CYS A 12 -6.74 -25.96 -14.49
CA CYS A 12 -7.15 -24.68 -13.90
C CYS A 12 -6.89 -23.38 -14.69
N SER A 13 -8.01 -22.68 -14.83
CA SER A 13 -8.29 -21.57 -15.72
C SER A 13 -7.86 -20.21 -15.17
N LYS A 14 -7.34 -19.38 -16.08
CA LYS A 14 -7.50 -17.91 -16.15
C LYS A 14 -7.13 -17.10 -14.89
N SER A 15 -5.92 -16.56 -14.87
CA SER A 15 -5.61 -15.13 -15.07
C SER A 15 -4.23 -14.81 -14.49
N LEU A 16 -3.25 -14.54 -15.34
CA LEU A 16 -1.91 -14.09 -14.91
C LEU A 16 -1.46 -12.96 -15.85
N LEU A 17 -1.33 -11.78 -15.24
CA LEU A 17 -0.74 -10.56 -15.81
C LEU A 17 0.77 -10.76 -15.97
N ALA A 18 1.31 -10.32 -17.10
CA ALA A 18 2.73 -10.29 -17.39
C ALA A 18 3.40 -9.16 -16.60
N ALA A 19 4.47 -9.46 -15.86
CA ALA A 19 5.37 -8.48 -15.27
C ALA A 19 6.65 -8.43 -16.11
N SER A 20 6.84 -7.32 -16.83
CA SER A 20 8.11 -6.94 -17.45
C SER A 20 8.85 -6.07 -16.45
N PHE A 21 10.04 -6.46 -16.00
CA PHE A 21 10.94 -5.57 -15.27
C PHE A 21 12.30 -5.47 -15.97
N LEU A 22 12.69 -4.22 -16.16
CA LEU A 22 13.90 -3.73 -16.82
C LEU A 22 15.13 -3.89 -15.92
N CYS A 23 16.25 -4.18 -16.57
CA CYS A 23 17.61 -4.25 -16.04
C CYS A 23 18.24 -2.84 -15.93
N PRO A 24 19.02 -2.52 -14.89
CA PRO A 24 19.93 -1.36 -14.90
C PRO A 24 21.40 -1.78 -15.01
N LEU A 25 22.28 -0.82 -15.36
CA LEU A 25 23.77 -0.79 -15.46
C LEU A 25 24.30 -0.82 -16.91
N GLN A 26 25.14 0.09 -17.44
CA GLN A 26 26.03 1.16 -16.92
C GLN A 26 26.28 2.29 -18.00
N PRO A 27 27.43 3.04 -18.08
CA PRO A 27 27.47 4.51 -17.98
C PRO A 27 27.95 5.25 -19.26
N GLU A 28 27.78 6.57 -19.31
CA GLU A 28 28.26 7.44 -20.40
C GLU A 28 29.46 8.33 -19.98
N PRO A 29 30.41 8.64 -20.87
CA PRO A 29 31.58 9.47 -20.57
C PRO A 29 31.34 10.99 -20.79
N GLN A 30 32.15 11.78 -20.07
CA GLN A 30 32.22 13.24 -20.12
C GLN A 30 33.01 13.74 -21.35
N ASN A 31 32.52 14.74 -22.09
CA ASN A 31 33.15 16.07 -22.18
C ASN A 31 32.54 17.01 -23.24
N ALA A 32 32.76 18.32 -22.95
CA ALA A 32 32.83 19.48 -23.84
C ALA A 32 31.52 20.25 -24.14
N LEU A 33 31.28 21.28 -23.32
CA LEU A 33 30.60 22.50 -23.77
C LEU A 33 31.61 23.66 -23.88
N LEU A 34 31.50 24.35 -25.01
CA LEU A 34 32.24 25.54 -25.41
C LEU A 34 31.81 26.79 -24.60
N HIS A 35 32.83 27.59 -24.30
CA HIS A 35 32.88 29.05 -24.20
C HIS A 35 31.59 29.88 -24.39
N SER A 36 31.34 30.79 -23.45
CA SER A 36 31.55 32.27 -23.60
C SER A 36 30.59 32.99 -22.63
N SER A 37 31.04 33.78 -21.65
CA SER A 37 31.65 35.12 -21.71
C SER A 37 30.67 36.22 -21.30
N LYS A 38 31.06 36.95 -20.22
CA LYS A 38 30.76 38.36 -19.91
C LYS A 38 29.38 38.72 -19.32
N LEU A 39 29.20 39.76 -18.50
CA LEU A 39 30.01 40.66 -17.65
C LEU A 39 28.97 41.57 -16.93
N HIS A 40 29.24 42.00 -15.69
CA HIS A 40 28.82 43.29 -15.08
C HIS A 40 27.31 43.50 -14.80
N SER A 41 26.84 44.30 -13.83
CA SER A 41 27.39 45.10 -12.73
C SER A 41 26.21 45.68 -11.93
N SER A 42 26.37 45.77 -10.60
CA SER A 42 26.04 46.91 -9.72
C SER A 42 24.66 47.59 -9.68
N GLN A 43 24.22 47.80 -8.42
CA GLN A 43 23.45 48.95 -7.87
C GLN A 43 21.95 49.03 -8.25
N SER A 44 21.01 49.59 -7.49
CA SER A 44 20.91 50.20 -6.15
C SER A 44 19.44 50.65 -5.97
N VAL A 45 18.88 50.50 -4.76
CA VAL A 45 17.90 51.39 -4.08
C VAL A 45 16.54 51.71 -4.78
N ARG A 46 15.41 51.42 -4.10
CA ARG A 46 14.50 52.42 -3.50
C ARG A 46 13.41 51.78 -2.63
N LYS A 47 13.22 52.41 -1.46
CA LYS A 47 12.16 52.23 -0.47
C LYS A 47 10.80 52.64 -1.05
N ASN A 48 9.71 52.10 -0.51
CA ASN A 48 8.57 52.94 -0.10
C ASN A 48 7.72 52.26 0.98
N HIS A 49 7.55 53.00 2.07
CA HIS A 49 6.58 52.79 3.13
C HIS A 49 5.16 53.04 2.63
N GLN A 50 4.19 52.36 3.24
CA GLN A 50 3.03 53.08 3.78
C GLN A 50 2.46 52.36 5.00
N VAL A 51 2.54 53.08 6.12
CA VAL A 51 1.88 52.86 7.40
C VAL A 51 0.53 53.58 7.33
N LEU A 52 -0.54 52.97 7.81
CA LEU A 52 -1.66 53.68 8.43
C LEU A 52 -2.23 52.83 9.58
N CYS A 53 -1.94 53.25 10.81
CA CYS A 53 -2.70 52.96 12.02
C CYS A 53 -3.77 54.04 12.20
N PHE A 54 -4.96 53.69 12.67
CA PHE A 54 -5.81 54.43 13.64
C PHE A 54 -6.91 53.40 14.08
N SER A 55 -6.91 52.89 15.33
CA SER A 55 -7.51 53.48 16.55
C SER A 55 -9.04 53.63 16.43
N SER A 56 -9.93 53.31 17.38
CA SER A 56 -9.94 52.63 18.69
C SER A 56 -11.43 52.46 19.07
N ASN A 57 -11.68 51.67 20.12
CA ASN A 57 -12.85 51.71 21.03
C ASN A 57 -14.23 51.22 20.52
N SER A 58 -14.74 50.15 21.13
CA SER A 58 -15.63 50.25 22.32
C SER A 58 -16.27 48.89 22.64
N VAL A 59 -16.03 48.37 23.85
CA VAL A 59 -17.02 48.20 24.94
C VAL A 59 -17.77 46.86 24.93
N LEU A 60 -17.32 46.02 25.88
CA LEU A 60 -18.07 45.08 26.72
C LEU A 60 -19.60 45.09 26.57
N ASN A 61 -20.19 43.91 26.37
CA ASN A 61 -21.32 43.51 27.21
C ASN A 61 -21.41 42.00 27.38
N ARG A 62 -21.32 41.58 28.65
CA ARG A 62 -21.72 40.26 29.15
C ARG A 62 -23.23 40.28 29.33
N GLU A 63 -23.94 39.30 28.79
CA GLU A 63 -25.18 38.83 29.40
C GLU A 63 -25.15 37.32 29.56
N LEU A 64 -25.12 36.92 30.84
CA LEU A 64 -25.49 35.61 31.32
C LEU A 64 -27.02 35.59 31.44
N GLN A 65 -27.71 34.75 30.68
CA GLN A 65 -29.04 34.28 31.06
C GLN A 65 -29.06 32.75 31.14
N PHE A 66 -29.47 32.30 32.32
CA PHE A 66 -29.45 30.94 32.80
C PHE A 66 -30.83 30.31 32.60
N ARG A 67 -30.84 29.10 32.03
CA ARG A 67 -31.90 28.05 32.09
C ARG A 67 -33.28 28.33 31.48
N ARG A 68 -33.62 27.49 30.48
CA ARG A 68 -34.64 26.43 30.61
C ARG A 68 -34.30 25.27 29.66
N ARG A 69 -33.91 24.12 30.22
CA ARG A 69 -33.82 22.85 29.48
C ARG A 69 -35.24 22.41 29.15
N VAL A 70 -35.61 22.52 27.88
CA VAL A 70 -36.71 21.75 27.29
C VAL A 70 -36.03 20.67 26.46
N PHE A 71 -36.16 19.42 26.87
CA PHE A 71 -35.71 18.26 26.10
C PHE A 71 -36.59 18.13 24.85
N PRO A 72 -36.05 18.17 23.63
CA PRO A 72 -36.75 17.65 22.47
C PRO A 72 -36.48 16.15 22.37
N SER A 73 -37.58 15.43 22.19
CA SER A 73 -37.74 14.03 21.86
C SER A 73 -36.74 13.49 20.83
N LEU A 74 -36.38 12.21 21.01
CA LEU A 74 -35.63 11.35 20.10
C LEU A 74 -35.74 11.78 18.62
N SER A 75 -34.70 12.48 18.13
CA SER A 75 -34.37 12.41 16.72
C SER A 75 -33.48 11.19 16.52
N THR A 76 -33.93 10.31 15.64
CA THR A 76 -33.09 9.29 15.03
C THR A 76 -32.04 10.02 14.19
N HIS A 77 -30.95 10.48 14.81
CA HIS A 77 -29.74 10.71 14.07
C HIS A 77 -29.24 9.35 13.64
N ALA A 78 -29.64 8.95 12.42
CA ALA A 78 -28.72 8.23 11.57
C ALA A 78 -27.46 9.11 11.49
N ALA A 79 -26.51 8.84 12.39
CA ALA A 79 -25.17 9.37 12.27
C ALA A 79 -24.67 8.88 10.91
N ALA A 80 -24.70 9.77 9.91
CA ALA A 80 -23.94 9.57 8.70
C ALA A 80 -22.53 9.25 9.18
N ALA A 81 -22.08 8.02 8.92
CA ALA A 81 -20.76 7.57 9.31
C ALA A 81 -19.77 8.58 8.71
N ALA A 82 -19.22 9.46 9.55
CA ALA A 82 -18.28 10.48 9.12
C ALA A 82 -17.15 9.74 8.42
N GLU A 83 -16.96 10.00 7.13
CA GLU A 83 -15.84 9.44 6.41
C GLU A 83 -14.57 9.95 7.07
N LEU A 84 -13.64 9.04 7.32
CA LEU A 84 -12.33 9.39 7.85
C LEU A 84 -11.70 10.46 6.95
N SER A 85 -11.44 11.63 7.53
CA SER A 85 -10.85 12.75 6.83
C SER A 85 -9.86 13.49 7.71
N THR A 86 -8.78 13.97 7.10
CA THR A 86 -7.82 14.92 7.67
C THR A 86 -8.52 16.20 8.13
N SER A 87 -7.88 17.01 8.98
CA SER A 87 -8.34 18.35 9.39
C SER A 87 -8.81 19.23 8.21
N ASP A 88 -8.16 19.12 7.05
CA ASP A 88 -8.51 19.81 5.80
C ASP A 88 -9.59 19.11 4.94
N GLY A 89 -10.17 18.01 5.42
CA GLY A 89 -11.13 17.19 4.68
C GLY A 89 -10.51 16.33 3.57
N LEU A 90 -9.22 16.00 3.66
CA LEU A 90 -8.59 15.02 2.75
C LEU A 90 -9.03 13.61 3.16
N THR A 91 -9.64 12.89 2.23
CA THR A 91 -9.92 11.47 2.35
C THR A 91 -8.92 10.68 1.50
N VAL A 92 -8.76 9.38 1.78
CA VAL A 92 -7.88 8.49 1.00
C VAL A 92 -8.23 8.55 -0.50
N ASP A 93 -9.51 8.57 -0.84
CA ASP A 93 -9.96 8.66 -2.23
C ASP A 93 -9.62 10.01 -2.89
N ARG A 94 -9.63 11.11 -2.13
CA ARG A 94 -9.17 12.43 -2.61
C ARG A 94 -7.67 12.45 -2.84
N ILE A 95 -6.89 11.80 -1.98
CA ILE A 95 -5.43 11.68 -2.13
C ILE A 95 -5.07 10.87 -3.38
N VAL A 96 -5.85 9.82 -3.70
CA VAL A 96 -5.62 9.12 -4.98
C VAL A 96 -6.05 9.96 -6.17
N ALA A 97 -7.17 10.69 -6.06
CA ALA A 97 -7.64 11.57 -7.13
C ALA A 97 -6.70 12.74 -7.43
N SER A 98 -5.92 13.20 -6.45
CA SER A 98 -4.94 14.29 -6.64
C SER A 98 -3.73 13.89 -7.48
N ASN A 99 -3.52 12.59 -7.71
CA ASN A 99 -2.48 12.02 -8.56
C ASN A 99 -1.09 12.63 -8.32
N TRP A 100 -0.70 12.75 -7.05
CA TRP A 100 0.64 13.22 -6.68
C TRP A 100 1.73 12.27 -7.19
N ALA A 101 2.89 12.82 -7.55
CA ALA A 101 4.01 12.05 -8.03
C ALA A 101 4.58 11.16 -6.92
N ILE A 102 4.78 9.88 -7.24
CA ILE A 102 5.41 8.92 -6.33
C ILE A 102 6.90 8.89 -6.64
N LEU A 103 7.67 9.37 -5.68
CA LEU A 103 9.13 9.37 -5.70
C LEU A 103 9.70 8.14 -4.98
N ASP A 104 11.00 7.92 -5.18
CA ASP A 104 11.77 6.89 -4.47
C ASP A 104 11.76 7.14 -2.94
N GLU A 105 12.06 6.10 -2.16
CA GLU A 105 12.03 6.18 -0.69
C GLU A 105 13.06 7.16 -0.09
N SER A 106 14.10 7.53 -0.85
CA SER A 106 15.13 8.46 -0.39
C SER A 106 14.71 9.93 -0.41
N GLU A 107 13.65 10.26 -1.16
CA GLU A 107 13.13 11.62 -1.26
C GLU A 107 12.16 11.90 -0.11
N SER A 108 12.43 12.96 0.67
CA SER A 108 11.71 13.30 1.90
C SER A 108 10.45 14.15 1.64
N ASP A 109 9.55 13.68 0.76
CA ASP A 109 8.26 14.33 0.50
C ASP A 109 7.10 13.51 1.06
N TRP A 110 6.41 14.04 2.08
CA TRP A 110 5.25 13.38 2.69
C TRP A 110 4.11 13.16 1.70
N LYS A 111 3.94 14.03 0.68
CA LYS A 111 2.88 13.85 -0.32
C LYS A 111 3.12 12.62 -1.17
N SER A 112 4.38 12.41 -1.58
CA SER A 112 4.81 11.19 -2.28
C SER A 112 4.53 9.93 -1.45
N HIS A 113 4.90 9.93 -0.17
CA HIS A 113 4.65 8.79 0.72
C HIS A 113 3.15 8.56 0.96
N ALA A 114 2.39 9.60 1.22
CA ALA A 114 0.95 9.53 1.40
C ALA A 114 0.23 9.00 0.15
N ALA A 115 0.64 9.45 -1.05
CA ALA A 115 0.10 8.96 -2.31
C ALA A 115 0.41 7.47 -2.53
N ALA A 116 1.64 7.03 -2.23
CA ALA A 116 2.01 5.62 -2.32
C ALA A 116 1.19 4.75 -1.36
N ILE A 117 1.01 5.18 -0.10
CA ILE A 117 0.19 4.46 0.89
C ILE A 117 -1.28 4.40 0.44
N ALA A 118 -1.83 5.53 -0.01
CA ALA A 118 -3.22 5.59 -0.47
C ALA A 118 -3.49 4.66 -1.66
N GLN A 119 -2.55 4.55 -2.60
CA GLN A 119 -2.63 3.58 -3.69
C GLN A 119 -2.63 2.13 -3.18
N SER A 120 -1.72 1.79 -2.26
CA SER A 120 -1.67 0.45 -1.63
C SER A 120 -3.01 0.11 -0.95
N ILE A 121 -3.59 1.04 -0.18
CA ILE A 121 -4.91 0.88 0.46
C ILE A 121 -6.01 0.62 -0.57
N GLN A 122 -6.02 1.35 -1.69
CA GLN A 122 -6.99 1.13 -2.75
C GLN A 122 -6.86 -0.24 -3.41
N VAL A 123 -5.63 -0.72 -3.65
CA VAL A 123 -5.40 -2.07 -4.17
C VAL A 123 -5.94 -3.13 -3.19
N ILE A 124 -5.67 -2.97 -1.89
CA ILE A 124 -6.18 -3.85 -0.83
C ILE A 124 -7.72 -3.87 -0.83
N LYS A 125 -8.37 -2.70 -0.81
CA LYS A 125 -9.84 -2.58 -0.87
C LYS A 125 -10.43 -3.27 -2.10
N LYS A 126 -9.79 -3.11 -3.26
CA LYS A 126 -10.23 -3.73 -4.51
C LYS A 126 -10.13 -5.26 -4.44
N ARG A 127 -9.02 -5.80 -3.92
CA ARG A 127 -8.84 -7.25 -3.77
C ARG A 127 -9.80 -7.87 -2.77
N LEU A 128 -10.07 -7.19 -1.66
CA LEU A 128 -11.07 -7.60 -0.67
C LEU A 128 -12.53 -7.47 -1.15
N GLN A 129 -12.76 -6.87 -2.32
CA GLN A 129 -14.10 -6.58 -2.85
C GLN A 129 -14.93 -5.77 -1.85
N TRP A 130 -14.38 -4.64 -1.38
CA TRP A 130 -14.89 -3.82 -0.28
C TRP A 130 -16.42 -3.64 -0.24
N ASN A 131 -17.03 -3.27 -1.36
CA ASN A 131 -18.49 -3.07 -1.45
C ASN A 131 -19.30 -4.34 -1.15
N LYS A 132 -18.85 -5.49 -1.63
CA LYS A 132 -19.51 -6.77 -1.34
C LYS A 132 -19.28 -7.19 0.11
N LEU A 133 -18.09 -6.92 0.65
CA LEU A 133 -17.77 -7.19 2.05
C LEU A 133 -18.70 -6.39 2.98
N MET A 134 -18.90 -5.10 2.72
CA MET A 134 -19.82 -4.25 3.49
C MET A 134 -21.25 -4.80 3.48
N VAL A 135 -21.80 -5.06 2.29
CA VAL A 135 -23.16 -5.60 2.16
C VAL A 135 -23.29 -6.95 2.87
N ARG A 136 -22.28 -7.83 2.75
CA ARG A 136 -22.30 -9.13 3.43
C ARG A 136 -22.25 -8.98 4.94
N LEU A 137 -21.43 -8.06 5.46
CA LEU A 137 -21.34 -7.78 6.89
C LEU A 137 -22.67 -7.29 7.46
N ASP A 138 -23.37 -6.40 6.74
CA ASP A 138 -24.68 -5.89 7.14
C ASP A 138 -25.72 -7.01 7.18
N LEU A 139 -25.72 -7.87 6.17
CA LEU A 139 -26.60 -9.05 6.13
C LEU A 139 -26.32 -10.02 7.29
N LEU A 140 -25.05 -10.31 7.58
CA LEU A 140 -24.66 -11.16 8.71
C LEU A 140 -25.05 -10.53 10.05
N SER A 141 -24.87 -9.22 10.20
CA SER A 141 -25.29 -8.48 11.40
C SER A 141 -26.81 -8.55 11.60
N ALA A 142 -27.59 -8.40 10.53
CA ALA A 142 -29.03 -8.56 10.57
C ALA A 142 -29.46 -9.99 10.92
N GLN A 143 -28.72 -11.01 10.47
CA GLN A 143 -28.96 -12.40 10.84
C GLN A 143 -28.64 -12.67 12.31
N LEU A 144 -27.53 -12.12 12.83
CA LEU A 144 -27.13 -12.23 14.24
C LEU A 144 -28.15 -11.60 15.20
N ASN A 145 -28.87 -10.57 14.75
CA ASN A 145 -29.91 -9.90 15.53
C ASN A 145 -31.25 -10.67 15.58
N LYS A 146 -31.40 -11.80 14.87
CA LYS A 146 -32.65 -12.57 14.88
C LYS A 146 -32.82 -13.30 16.23
N PRO A 147 -34.00 -13.23 16.87
CA PRO A 147 -34.22 -13.83 18.20
C PRO A 147 -34.07 -15.36 18.20
N ASN A 148 -34.52 -16.04 17.14
CA ASN A 148 -34.51 -17.51 17.03
C ASN A 148 -33.15 -18.07 16.56
N LEU A 149 -32.13 -17.23 16.37
CA LEU A 149 -30.83 -17.71 15.91
C LEU A 149 -30.16 -18.65 16.93
N TRP A 150 -30.36 -18.36 18.22
CA TRP A 150 -29.70 -19.06 19.31
C TRP A 150 -30.30 -20.44 19.61
N ASP A 151 -31.39 -20.81 18.93
CA ASP A 151 -31.99 -22.15 18.99
C ASP A 151 -31.10 -23.19 18.29
N ASP A 152 -30.30 -22.77 17.29
CA ASP A 152 -29.29 -23.60 16.63
C ASP A 152 -27.88 -23.08 16.91
N HIS A 153 -27.25 -23.65 17.94
CA HIS A 153 -25.89 -23.30 18.36
C HIS A 153 -24.83 -23.52 17.25
N VAL A 154 -25.04 -24.47 16.34
CA VAL A 154 -24.08 -24.77 15.26
C VAL A 154 -24.13 -23.66 14.20
N LEU A 155 -25.34 -23.26 13.81
CA LEU A 155 -25.54 -22.19 12.84
C LEU A 155 -25.10 -20.82 13.42
N ALA A 156 -25.48 -20.52 14.66
CA ALA A 156 -25.05 -19.30 15.36
C ALA A 156 -23.52 -19.19 15.45
N GLY A 157 -22.83 -20.29 15.75
CA GLY A 157 -21.37 -20.33 15.81
C GLY A 157 -20.71 -20.09 14.45
N LYS A 158 -21.26 -20.64 13.37
CA LYS A 158 -20.76 -20.40 12.01
C LYS A 158 -20.92 -18.94 11.59
N LEU A 159 -22.11 -18.37 11.77
CA LEU A 159 -22.37 -16.96 11.42
C LEU A 159 -21.52 -16.00 12.23
N SER A 160 -21.35 -16.24 13.54
CA SER A 160 -20.50 -15.41 14.41
C SER A 160 -19.03 -15.44 13.97
N ARG A 161 -18.50 -16.61 13.59
CA ARG A 161 -17.12 -16.74 13.09
C ARG A 161 -16.94 -16.04 11.74
N GLU A 162 -17.89 -16.19 10.83
CA GLU A 162 -17.85 -15.52 9.52
C GLU A 162 -17.89 -13.99 9.70
N HIS A 163 -18.83 -13.50 10.51
CA HIS A 163 -18.97 -12.08 10.83
C HIS A 163 -17.72 -11.52 11.50
N GLY A 164 -17.18 -12.21 12.50
CA GLY A 164 -15.95 -11.80 13.19
C GLY A 164 -14.75 -11.74 12.24
N SER A 165 -14.59 -12.73 11.36
CA SER A 165 -13.51 -12.74 10.35
C SER A 165 -13.61 -11.58 9.38
N MET A 166 -14.81 -11.31 8.82
CA MET A 166 -15.02 -10.20 7.90
C MET A 166 -14.88 -8.83 8.59
N MET A 167 -15.36 -8.70 9.83
CA MET A 167 -15.20 -7.50 10.63
C MET A 167 -13.72 -7.22 10.92
N GLY A 168 -12.91 -8.25 11.21
CA GLY A 168 -11.47 -8.12 11.40
C GLY A 168 -10.79 -7.49 10.19
N LYS A 169 -11.02 -8.06 9.00
CA LYS A 169 -10.50 -7.52 7.73
C LYS A 169 -10.91 -6.06 7.49
N MET A 170 -12.17 -5.72 7.79
CA MET A 170 -12.67 -4.35 7.64
C MET A 170 -11.98 -3.38 8.62
N LYS A 171 -11.79 -3.81 9.88
CA LYS A 171 -11.11 -3.02 10.91
C LYS A 171 -9.65 -2.76 10.55
N GLU A 172 -8.94 -3.76 10.04
CA GLU A 172 -7.54 -3.62 9.61
C GLU A 172 -7.37 -2.57 8.50
N VAL A 173 -8.25 -2.59 7.49
CA VAL A 173 -8.20 -1.59 6.42
C VAL A 173 -8.55 -0.21 6.96
N LYS A 174 -9.60 -0.09 7.78
CA LYS A 174 -9.97 1.20 8.39
C LYS A 174 -8.89 1.76 9.31
N ALA A 175 -8.18 0.91 10.03
CA ALA A 175 -7.04 1.33 10.85
C ALA A 175 -5.93 1.93 9.97
N LEU A 176 -5.57 1.26 8.85
CA LEU A 176 -4.61 1.83 7.90
C LEU A 176 -5.04 3.19 7.32
N GLU A 177 -6.34 3.39 7.09
CA GLU A 177 -6.86 4.68 6.63
C GLU A 177 -6.77 5.76 7.72
N GLN A 178 -7.06 5.39 8.97
CA GLN A 178 -6.93 6.27 10.13
C GLN A 178 -5.48 6.68 10.32
N ASP A 179 -4.56 5.72 10.37
CA ASP A 179 -3.13 5.95 10.56
C ASP A 179 -2.60 6.91 9.48
N LEU A 180 -3.00 6.74 8.21
CA LEU A 180 -2.57 7.61 7.11
C LEU A 180 -3.00 9.05 7.35
N ILE A 181 -4.26 9.24 7.74
CA ILE A 181 -4.84 10.56 7.99
C ILE A 181 -4.19 11.23 9.18
N GLU A 182 -4.01 10.50 10.29
CA GLU A 182 -3.35 10.98 11.50
C GLU A 182 -1.90 11.39 11.21
N HIS A 183 -1.14 10.59 10.48
CA HIS A 183 0.23 10.95 10.11
C HIS A 183 0.29 12.19 9.21
N ILE A 184 -0.67 12.37 8.30
CA ILE A 184 -0.76 13.59 7.47
C ILE A 184 -1.05 14.81 8.34
N ASP A 185 -2.01 14.71 9.27
CA ASP A 185 -2.34 15.79 10.20
C ASP A 185 -1.14 16.16 11.08
N MET A 186 -0.45 15.17 11.64
CA MET A 186 0.75 15.38 12.46
C MET A 186 1.86 16.12 11.70
N ILE A 187 2.14 15.73 10.45
CA ILE A 187 3.15 16.42 9.62
C ILE A 187 2.73 17.87 9.33
N LYS A 188 1.45 18.13 9.11
CA LYS A 188 0.96 19.49 8.87
C LYS A 188 1.07 20.37 10.10
N LEU A 189 0.67 19.86 11.25
CA LEU A 189 0.80 20.56 12.54
C LEU A 189 2.26 20.90 12.82
N ALA A 190 3.19 19.94 12.64
CA ALA A 190 4.62 20.17 12.81
C ALA A 190 5.18 21.26 11.86
N ARG A 191 4.62 21.38 10.64
CA ARG A 191 5.03 22.43 9.68
C ARG A 191 4.46 23.81 10.00
N GLU A 192 3.27 23.87 10.58
CA GLU A 192 2.66 25.12 11.03
C GLU A 192 3.41 25.68 12.25
N GLU A 193 3.82 24.79 13.15
CA GLU A 193 4.66 25.08 14.31
C GLU A 193 6.14 25.08 13.90
N ALA A 194 6.59 26.12 13.18
CA ALA A 194 7.92 26.25 12.56
C ALA A 194 9.16 26.03 13.48
N GLU A 195 8.98 25.78 14.77
CA GLU A 195 10.03 25.47 15.74
C GLU A 195 10.27 23.96 15.94
N ASP A 196 9.42 23.07 15.39
CA ASP A 196 9.49 21.62 15.64
C ASP A 196 9.95 20.80 14.42
N SER A 197 11.16 21.08 13.92
CA SER A 197 11.74 20.32 12.80
C SER A 197 11.99 18.85 13.16
N ASP A 198 12.22 18.57 14.44
CA ASP A 198 12.48 17.21 14.92
C ASP A 198 11.20 16.36 14.86
N LEU A 199 10.04 16.92 15.26
CA LEU A 199 8.74 16.26 15.11
C LEU A 199 8.37 16.02 13.64
N GLU A 200 8.68 16.95 12.74
CA GLU A 200 8.45 16.74 11.30
C GLU A 200 9.27 15.53 10.79
N LEU A 201 10.57 15.47 11.15
CA LEU A 201 11.45 14.37 10.74
C LEU A 201 11.03 13.03 11.34
N GLU A 202 10.58 12.99 12.60
CA GLU A 202 10.06 11.78 13.24
C GLU A 202 8.78 11.31 12.54
N SER A 203 7.86 12.23 12.26
CA SER A 203 6.59 11.93 11.58
C SER A 203 6.82 11.42 10.15
N LEU A 204 7.80 11.98 9.43
CA LEU A 204 8.22 11.50 8.12
C LEU A 204 8.80 10.08 8.16
N LYS A 205 9.62 9.77 9.18
CA LYS A 205 10.14 8.39 9.38
C LYS A 205 9.01 7.41 9.67
N ALA A 206 8.07 7.77 10.53
CA ALA A 206 6.90 6.94 10.80
C ALA A 206 6.07 6.70 9.53
N MET A 207 5.90 7.73 8.70
CA MET A 207 5.21 7.60 7.41
C MET A 207 5.96 6.71 6.41
N LEU A 208 7.30 6.74 6.41
CA LEU A 208 8.12 5.82 5.61
C LEU A 208 7.96 4.36 6.06
N GLU A 209 7.95 4.11 7.36
CA GLU A 209 7.69 2.78 7.91
C GLU A 209 6.27 2.31 7.54
N MET A 210 5.28 3.20 7.64
CA MET A 210 3.92 2.93 7.20
C MET A 210 3.85 2.61 5.70
N ARG A 211 4.61 3.32 4.85
CA ARG A 211 4.71 3.02 3.41
C ARG A 211 5.19 1.60 3.18
N ARG A 212 6.22 1.15 3.90
CA ARG A 212 6.73 -0.24 3.78
C ARG A 212 5.71 -1.26 4.27
N ASN A 213 5.12 -1.02 5.44
CA ASN A 213 4.11 -1.92 6.03
C ASN A 213 2.86 -2.03 5.15
N SER A 214 2.39 -0.92 4.57
CA SER A 214 1.25 -0.93 3.64
C SER A 214 1.55 -1.70 2.35
N LYS A 215 2.80 -1.65 1.87
CA LYS A 215 3.26 -2.42 0.70
C LYS A 215 3.31 -3.92 0.99
N GLU A 216 3.74 -4.31 2.18
CA GLU A 216 3.72 -5.71 2.61
C GLU A 216 2.29 -6.24 2.68
N LYS A 217 1.38 -5.50 3.33
CA LYS A 217 -0.06 -5.85 3.38
C LYS A 217 -0.71 -5.88 1.99
N GLU A 218 -0.29 -5.02 1.07
CA GLU A 218 -0.74 -5.08 -0.33
C GLU A 218 -0.34 -6.40 -0.98
N LEU A 219 0.91 -6.86 -0.79
CA LEU A 219 1.38 -8.14 -1.31
C LEU A 219 0.62 -9.32 -0.68
N GLU A 220 0.37 -9.28 0.62
CA GLU A 220 -0.46 -10.30 1.31
C GLU A 220 -1.88 -10.35 0.73
N ALA A 221 -2.50 -9.18 0.50
CA ALA A 221 -3.82 -9.11 -0.12
C ALA A 221 -3.83 -9.64 -1.56
N LEU A 222 -2.72 -9.48 -2.30
CA LEU A 222 -2.55 -10.01 -3.65
C LEU A 222 -2.37 -11.54 -3.66
N LEU A 223 -1.82 -12.12 -2.60
CA LEU A 223 -1.52 -13.55 -2.43
C LEU A 223 -2.58 -14.27 -1.56
N SER A 224 -3.85 -13.93 -1.76
CA SER A 224 -4.98 -14.47 -0.98
C SER A 224 -5.90 -15.40 -1.78
N ALA A 225 -5.41 -15.95 -2.90
CA ALA A 225 -6.15 -16.93 -3.68
C ALA A 225 -6.13 -18.32 -3.00
N GLU A 226 -7.08 -19.17 -3.41
CA GLU A 226 -7.31 -20.50 -2.80
C GLU A 226 -6.09 -21.42 -2.81
N HIS A 227 -5.20 -21.28 -3.79
CA HIS A 227 -4.01 -22.12 -3.96
C HIS A 227 -2.72 -21.45 -3.49
N ASP A 228 -2.78 -20.20 -3.00
CA ASP A 228 -1.56 -19.45 -2.64
C ASP A 228 -0.89 -20.02 -1.39
N SER A 229 -1.65 -20.70 -0.51
CA SER A 229 -1.11 -21.41 0.66
C SER A 229 -0.71 -22.87 0.39
N CYS A 230 -0.83 -23.35 -0.85
CA CYS A 230 -0.49 -24.73 -1.19
C CYS A 230 0.98 -24.85 -1.57
N SER A 231 1.59 -26.00 -1.25
CA SER A 231 2.90 -26.38 -1.79
C SER A 231 2.92 -26.28 -3.31
N CYS A 232 4.01 -25.79 -3.87
CA CYS A 232 4.16 -25.59 -5.30
C CYS A 232 5.32 -26.40 -5.88
N TYR A 233 5.25 -26.65 -7.19
CA TYR A 233 6.33 -27.26 -7.95
C TYR A 233 6.92 -26.22 -8.90
N ILE A 234 8.23 -26.00 -8.80
CA ILE A 234 9.01 -25.18 -9.74
C ILE A 234 9.75 -26.12 -10.67
N GLU A 235 9.39 -26.11 -11.94
CA GLU A 235 10.09 -26.88 -12.97
C GLU A 235 10.99 -25.97 -13.80
N VAL A 236 12.29 -26.24 -13.77
CA VAL A 236 13.26 -25.55 -14.62
C VAL A 236 13.60 -26.45 -15.81
N GLN A 237 13.38 -25.93 -17.02
CA GLN A 237 13.67 -26.63 -18.27
C GLN A 237 14.60 -25.78 -19.15
N ALA A 238 15.62 -26.41 -19.72
CA ALA A 238 16.49 -25.74 -20.68
C ALA A 238 15.74 -25.49 -21.99
N GLY A 239 15.80 -24.24 -22.47
CA GLY A 239 15.26 -23.83 -23.76
C GLY A 239 16.15 -24.24 -24.93
N ALA A 240 15.90 -23.65 -26.10
CA ALA A 240 16.76 -23.85 -27.26
C ALA A 240 18.11 -23.13 -27.07
N GLY A 241 19.22 -23.85 -27.27
CA GLY A 241 20.58 -23.27 -27.18
C GLY A 241 21.67 -24.23 -26.67
N GLY A 242 21.53 -25.53 -26.94
CA GLY A 242 22.62 -26.50 -26.75
C GLY A 242 23.06 -26.66 -25.29
N THR A 243 24.37 -26.64 -25.05
CA THR A 243 24.97 -26.88 -23.73
C THR A 243 24.96 -25.64 -22.83
N GLU A 244 25.10 -24.44 -23.40
CA GLU A 244 25.10 -23.18 -22.63
C GLU A 244 23.73 -22.92 -21.98
N SER A 245 22.64 -23.20 -22.70
CA SER A 245 21.29 -23.08 -22.13
C SER A 245 21.04 -24.08 -20.99
N LYS A 246 21.66 -25.27 -21.05
CA LYS A 246 21.57 -26.26 -19.96
C LYS A 246 22.33 -25.80 -18.73
N ASP A 247 23.48 -25.17 -18.91
CA ASP A 247 24.29 -24.64 -17.80
C ASP A 247 23.59 -23.45 -17.12
N TRP A 248 23.01 -22.54 -17.92
CA TRP A 248 22.16 -21.47 -17.39
C TRP A 248 20.95 -22.00 -16.62
N ALA A 249 20.26 -23.03 -17.14
CA ALA A 249 19.15 -23.67 -16.44
C ALA A 249 19.58 -24.21 -15.07
N LYS A 250 20.81 -24.75 -14.96
CA LYS A 250 21.38 -25.21 -13.69
C LYS A 250 21.62 -24.05 -12.74
N MET A 251 22.15 -22.92 -13.22
CA MET A 251 22.32 -21.71 -12.41
C MET A 251 20.99 -21.18 -11.88
N VAL A 252 19.96 -21.11 -12.74
CA VAL A 252 18.61 -20.66 -12.36
C VAL A 252 17.99 -21.60 -11.32
N MET A 253 18.14 -22.91 -11.49
CA MET A 253 17.68 -23.90 -10.52
C MET A 253 18.32 -23.65 -9.14
N GLN A 254 19.64 -23.43 -9.09
CA GLN A 254 20.34 -23.17 -7.83
C GLN A 254 19.92 -21.83 -7.20
N MET A 255 19.66 -20.80 -8.01
CA MET A 255 19.13 -19.52 -7.55
C MET A 255 17.80 -19.70 -6.80
N TYR A 256 16.84 -20.42 -7.38
CA TYR A 256 15.54 -20.66 -6.75
C TYR A 256 15.64 -21.57 -5.51
N LYS A 257 16.53 -22.56 -5.51
CA LYS A 257 16.80 -23.38 -4.31
C LYS A 257 17.31 -22.52 -3.15
N LEU A 258 18.29 -21.65 -3.40
CA LEU A 258 18.84 -20.75 -2.39
C LEU A 258 17.82 -19.70 -1.92
N TRP A 259 17.04 -19.12 -2.83
CA TRP A 259 15.96 -18.19 -2.46
C TRP A 259 14.94 -18.87 -1.55
N ALA A 260 14.51 -20.09 -1.91
CA ALA A 260 13.51 -20.82 -1.14
C ALA A 260 14.01 -21.18 0.26
N GLN A 261 15.27 -21.61 0.38
CA GLN A 261 15.91 -21.86 1.67
C GLN A 261 16.01 -20.60 2.53
N ARG A 262 16.37 -19.45 1.94
CA ARG A 262 16.43 -18.15 2.66
C ARG A 262 15.06 -17.70 3.15
N ARG A 263 13.99 -18.05 2.43
CA ARG A 263 12.60 -17.78 2.81
C ARG A 263 12.03 -18.82 3.80
N GLY A 264 12.80 -19.84 4.18
CA GLY A 264 12.40 -20.87 5.13
C GLY A 264 11.57 -22.02 4.54
N PHE A 265 11.42 -22.09 3.21
CA PHE A 265 10.71 -23.18 2.56
C PHE A 265 11.52 -24.47 2.59
N ARG A 266 10.82 -25.61 2.73
CA ARG A 266 11.42 -26.93 2.56
C ARG A 266 11.55 -27.21 1.07
N VAL A 267 12.80 -27.33 0.61
CA VAL A 267 13.12 -27.61 -0.79
C VAL A 267 13.41 -29.08 -0.99
N THR A 268 12.62 -29.75 -1.84
CA THR A 268 12.84 -31.16 -2.21
C THR A 268 13.04 -31.25 -3.73
N LEU A 269 14.16 -31.83 -4.17
CA LEU A 269 14.38 -32.12 -5.58
C LEU A 269 13.64 -33.42 -5.93
N VAL A 270 12.69 -33.35 -6.87
CA VAL A 270 11.85 -34.50 -7.22
C VAL A 270 12.56 -35.39 -8.24
N ASP A 271 13.14 -34.76 -9.26
CA ASP A 271 13.88 -35.43 -10.33
C ASP A 271 14.94 -34.47 -10.90
N GLU A 272 15.99 -35.02 -11.51
CA GLU A 272 17.05 -34.25 -12.17
C GLU A 272 17.50 -34.96 -13.44
N MET A 273 17.18 -34.36 -14.59
CA MET A 273 17.67 -34.79 -15.89
C MET A 273 18.89 -33.97 -16.28
N SER A 274 20.08 -34.53 -16.13
CA SER A 274 21.35 -33.88 -16.48
C SER A 274 21.51 -33.67 -18.00
N GLY A 275 22.26 -32.64 -18.37
CA GLY A 275 22.75 -32.44 -19.73
C GLY A 275 23.82 -33.47 -20.13
N GLU A 276 23.99 -33.71 -21.43
CA GLU A 276 24.98 -34.67 -21.96
C GLU A 276 26.43 -34.28 -21.68
N MET A 277 26.74 -32.98 -21.70
CA MET A 277 28.08 -32.46 -21.41
C MET A 277 28.12 -31.64 -20.12
N ALA A 278 27.15 -30.73 -19.94
CA ALA A 278 27.04 -29.87 -18.77
C ALA A 278 25.59 -29.42 -18.56
N GLY A 279 25.31 -28.91 -17.36
CA GLY A 279 24.02 -28.34 -17.00
C GLY A 279 22.90 -29.35 -16.77
N ILE A 280 21.66 -28.86 -16.81
CA ILE A 280 20.44 -29.66 -16.65
C ILE A 280 19.53 -29.50 -17.88
N LYS A 281 18.84 -30.56 -18.28
CA LYS A 281 17.75 -30.52 -19.26
C LYS A 281 16.42 -30.16 -18.59
N ARG A 282 16.13 -30.77 -17.44
CA ARG A 282 14.89 -30.60 -16.68
C ARG A 282 15.12 -30.93 -15.20
N ALA A 283 14.61 -30.12 -14.30
CA ALA A 283 14.61 -30.42 -12.87
C ALA A 283 13.35 -29.86 -12.18
N PRO A 284 12.36 -30.69 -11.85
CA PRO A 284 11.25 -30.32 -10.98
C PRO A 284 11.70 -30.27 -9.51
N ILE A 285 11.47 -29.12 -8.87
CA ILE A 285 11.68 -28.88 -7.45
C ILE A 285 10.33 -28.70 -6.79
N ARG A 286 10.10 -29.38 -5.67
CA ARG A 286 8.95 -29.16 -4.80
C ARG A 286 9.33 -28.20 -3.67
N LEU A 287 8.51 -27.18 -3.47
CA LEU A 287 8.58 -26.26 -2.34
C LEU A 287 7.40 -26.51 -1.42
N ASP A 288 7.68 -26.83 -0.16
CA ASP A 288 6.67 -26.94 0.89
C ASP A 288 6.86 -25.81 1.91
N GLY A 289 5.79 -25.07 2.20
CA GLY A 289 5.67 -24.08 3.27
C GLY A 289 4.50 -23.15 3.06
#